data_AF-A0A2A3LD36-F1
#
_entry.id   AF-A0A2A3LD36-F1
#
_cell.length_a   1.000
_cell.length_b   1.000
_cell.length_c   1.000
_cell.angle_alpha   90.00
_cell.angle_beta   90.00
_cell.angle_gamma   90.00
#
_symmetry.space_group_name_H-M   'P 1'
#
loop_
_entity.id
_entity.type
_entity.pdbx_description
1 polymer ?
#
loop_
_entity_poly.entity_id
_entity_poly.type
_entity_poly.pdbx_seq_one_letter_code
_entity_poly.pdbx_strand_id
1 'polypeptide(L)'
;MNASCQPCQKTLNVRVRRGDKITNYRRPACSATLQGIEGFRGAAEESHRITRRKQAVKPNIGDRLEITGQMDDPDPLPVGTTGTVDWLGQWTDELTKQIGVRWDNGSRLILLPHDPFRVLPQ
;
A
#
# COMPACT_ATOMS: atom_id res chain seq x y z
N MET A 1 -3.32 5.59 26.62
CA MET A 1 -3.08 4.13 26.63
C MET A 1 -4.13 3.47 25.76
N ASN A 2 -3.78 2.46 24.99
CA ASN A 2 -4.77 1.68 24.25
C ASN A 2 -5.37 0.60 25.13
N ALA A 3 -6.68 0.43 25.05
CA ALA A 3 -7.41 -0.59 25.77
C ALA A 3 -8.36 -1.33 24.85
N SER A 4 -8.43 -2.65 24.98
CA SER A 4 -9.38 -3.49 24.26
C SER A 4 -10.60 -3.79 25.11
N CYS A 5 -11.73 -3.90 24.44
CA CYS A 5 -12.97 -4.41 25.01
C CYS A 5 -13.26 -5.78 24.41
N GLN A 6 -12.99 -6.87 25.13
CA GLN A 6 -13.17 -8.25 24.64
C GLN A 6 -14.58 -8.52 24.07
N PRO A 7 -15.69 -8.10 24.74
CA PRO A 7 -17.03 -8.36 24.21
C PRO A 7 -17.36 -7.69 22.87
N CYS A 8 -16.62 -6.64 22.51
CA CYS A 8 -16.90 -5.87 21.30
C CYS A 8 -15.75 -5.87 20.30
N GLN A 9 -14.63 -6.51 20.67
CA GLN A 9 -13.40 -6.59 19.89
C GLN A 9 -12.92 -5.22 19.35
N LYS A 10 -13.21 -4.13 20.07
CA LYS A 10 -12.77 -2.78 19.70
C LYS A 10 -11.64 -2.30 20.59
N THR A 11 -10.66 -1.65 19.98
CA THR A 11 -9.59 -0.93 20.66
C THR A 11 -9.97 0.54 20.79
N LEU A 12 -9.73 1.13 21.95
CA LEU A 12 -9.98 2.54 22.22
C LEU A 12 -8.79 3.18 22.91
N ASN A 13 -8.56 4.45 22.57
CA ASN A 13 -7.59 5.28 23.26
C ASN A 13 -8.20 5.79 24.57
N VAL A 14 -7.66 5.34 25.70
CA VAL A 14 -8.07 5.74 27.04
C VAL A 14 -6.98 6.57 27.69
N ARG A 15 -7.37 7.72 28.25
CA ARG A 15 -6.48 8.53 29.08
C ARG A 15 -6.58 8.05 30.53
N VAL A 16 -5.60 7.25 30.96
CA VAL A 16 -5.49 6.76 32.34
C VAL A 16 -4.65 7.75 33.15
N ARG A 17 -5.12 8.13 34.34
CA ARG A 17 -4.37 9.03 35.24
C ARG A 17 -3.13 8.32 35.81
N ARG A 18 -2.11 9.09 36.18
CA ARG A 18 -0.87 8.53 36.75
C ARG A 18 -1.20 7.81 38.06
N GLY A 19 -0.91 6.51 38.13
CA GLY A 19 -1.20 5.65 39.29
C GLY A 19 -2.49 4.83 39.19
N ASP A 20 -3.35 5.11 38.21
CA ASP A 20 -4.55 4.32 37.98
C ASP A 20 -4.29 3.10 37.09
N LYS A 21 -5.03 2.02 37.33
CA LYS A 21 -5.04 0.83 36.47
C LYS A 21 -6.14 0.94 35.42
N ILE A 22 -5.84 0.57 34.18
CA ILE A 22 -6.81 0.54 33.07
C ILE A 22 -8.02 -0.37 33.36
N THR A 23 -7.86 -1.41 34.17
CA THR A 23 -8.93 -2.30 34.65
C THR A 23 -9.97 -1.59 35.52
N ASN A 24 -9.74 -0.34 35.92
CA ASN A 24 -10.73 0.48 36.62
C ASN A 24 -11.69 1.21 35.66
N TYR A 25 -11.43 1.16 34.35
CA TYR A 25 -12.19 1.89 33.34
C TYR A 25 -13.14 0.91 32.62
N ARG A 26 -14.38 1.36 32.41
CA ARG A 26 -15.41 0.62 31.67
C ARG A 26 -15.71 1.30 30.36
N ARG A 27 -16.03 0.51 29.33
CA ARG A 27 -16.44 1.07 28.04
C ARG A 27 -17.88 1.62 28.15
N PRO A 28 -18.15 2.88 27.75
CA PRO A 28 -19.51 3.44 27.82
C PRO A 28 -20.56 2.66 27.00
N ALA A 29 -20.15 2.05 25.89
CA ALA A 29 -21.06 1.37 24.97
C ALA A 29 -21.55 -0.01 25.44
N CYS A 30 -20.86 -0.66 26.37
CA CYS A 30 -21.20 -2.03 26.78
C CYS A 30 -20.88 -2.34 28.25
N SER A 31 -20.46 -1.34 29.04
CA SER A 31 -20.14 -1.41 30.47
C SER A 31 -19.08 -2.44 30.88
N ALA A 32 -18.44 -3.09 29.90
CA ALA A 32 -17.41 -4.07 30.11
C ALA A 32 -16.11 -3.40 30.60
N THR A 33 -15.41 -4.09 31.49
CA THR A 33 -14.10 -3.66 31.98
C THR A 33 -13.08 -3.70 30.85
N LEU A 34 -12.32 -2.62 30.72
CA LEU A 34 -11.29 -2.50 29.71
C LEU A 34 -10.01 -3.21 30.14
N GLN A 35 -9.35 -3.87 29.19
CA GLN A 35 -8.04 -4.48 29.40
C GLN A 35 -6.98 -3.64 28.69
N GLY A 36 -5.89 -3.36 29.40
CA GLY A 36 -4.74 -2.68 28.81
C GLY A 36 -4.10 -3.58 27.77
N ILE A 37 -3.76 -3.02 26.62
CA ILE A 37 -2.98 -3.72 25.62
C ILE A 37 -1.54 -3.24 25.77
N GLU A 38 -0.68 -4.05 26.38
CA GLU A 38 0.76 -3.76 26.41
C GLU A 38 1.30 -3.88 24.99
N GLY A 39 1.97 -2.81 24.50
CA GLY A 39 2.73 -2.86 23.25
C GLY A 39 2.10 -2.26 21.98
N PHE A 40 0.85 -1.78 21.99
CA PHE A 40 0.26 -1.21 20.77
C PHE A 40 0.56 0.29 20.62
N ARG A 41 1.64 0.61 19.88
CA ARG A 41 1.64 1.82 19.03
C ARG A 41 0.48 1.67 18.04
N GLY A 42 -0.37 2.69 17.98
CA GLY A 42 -1.70 2.62 17.36
C GLY A 42 -1.70 1.94 15.98
N ALA A 43 -2.47 0.85 15.88
CA ALA A 43 -2.96 0.34 14.62
C ALA A 43 -4.07 1.29 14.16
N ALA A 44 -3.68 2.32 13.41
CA ALA A 44 -4.57 2.96 12.47
C ALA A 44 -4.58 2.08 11.20
N GLU A 45 -5.76 1.56 10.92
CA GLU A 45 -6.26 1.15 9.60
C GLU A 45 -5.41 0.16 8.80
N GLU A 46 -5.86 -1.07 8.91
CA GLU A 46 -5.64 -2.18 8.02
C GLU A 46 -6.22 -1.89 6.62
N SER A 47 -5.42 -1.29 5.76
CA SER A 47 -5.40 -1.54 4.32
C SER A 47 -4.12 -0.93 3.76
N HIS A 48 -3.45 -1.61 2.84
CA HIS A 48 -2.06 -1.39 2.40
C HIS A 48 -0.97 -2.10 3.23
N ARG A 49 -1.10 -3.43 3.37
CA ARG A 49 0.11 -4.27 3.27
C ARG A 49 0.48 -4.44 1.80
N ILE A 50 0.71 -3.33 1.10
CA ILE A 50 1.55 -3.30 -0.09
C ILE A 50 2.85 -2.67 0.39
N THR A 51 3.81 -3.56 0.59
CA THR A 51 5.22 -3.33 0.90
C THR A 51 5.76 -2.03 0.31
N ARG A 52 5.90 -0.99 1.14
CA ARG A 52 6.82 0.12 0.87
C ARG A 52 8.25 -0.38 0.98
N ARG A 53 8.95 -0.53 -0.16
CA ARG A 53 10.29 0.03 -0.44
C ARG A 53 10.86 -0.49 -1.77
N LYS A 54 11.24 0.47 -2.64
CA LYS A 54 12.30 0.49 -3.67
C LYS A 54 12.25 -0.65 -4.71
N GLN A 55 12.23 -0.44 -6.02
CA GLN A 55 12.77 0.63 -6.88
C GLN A 55 12.14 0.42 -8.27
N ALA A 56 11.93 1.43 -9.11
CA ALA A 56 12.87 1.86 -10.18
C ALA A 56 13.97 0.85 -10.57
N VAL A 57 13.65 -0.44 -10.62
CA VAL A 57 14.46 -1.40 -11.39
C VAL A 57 14.11 -1.14 -12.84
N LYS A 58 15.13 -0.87 -13.67
CA LYS A 58 14.98 -0.90 -15.12
C LYS A 58 14.42 -2.28 -15.50
N PRO A 59 13.20 -2.37 -16.04
CA PRO A 59 12.70 -3.66 -16.48
C PRO A 59 13.50 -4.13 -17.69
N ASN A 60 13.48 -5.43 -17.95
CA ASN A 60 14.05 -6.02 -19.16
C ASN A 60 12.95 -6.24 -20.20
N ILE A 61 13.35 -6.29 -21.46
CA ILE A 61 12.46 -6.78 -22.52
C ILE A 61 12.05 -8.22 -22.18
N GLY A 62 10.74 -8.49 -22.24
CA GLY A 62 10.13 -9.76 -21.85
C GLY A 62 9.55 -9.79 -20.45
N ASP A 63 9.89 -8.84 -19.57
CA ASP A 63 9.31 -8.78 -18.23
C ASP A 63 7.80 -8.55 -18.26
N ARG A 64 7.07 -9.17 -17.33
CA ARG A 64 5.65 -8.93 -17.10
C ARG A 64 5.47 -7.80 -16.10
N LEU A 65 4.62 -6.83 -16.44
CA LEU A 65 4.31 -5.70 -15.58
C LEU A 65 2.84 -5.72 -15.15
N GLU A 66 2.57 -5.06 -14.03
CA GLU A 66 1.22 -4.73 -13.55
C GLU A 66 1.17 -3.27 -13.10
N ILE A 67 0.12 -2.54 -13.48
CA ILE A 67 -0.18 -1.21 -12.94
C ILE A 67 -0.66 -1.34 -11.50
N THR A 68 -0.03 -0.63 -10.58
CA THR A 68 -0.24 -0.73 -9.13
C THR A 68 -0.95 0.49 -8.51
N GLY A 69 -1.14 1.55 -9.28
CA GLY A 69 -1.71 2.79 -8.79
C GLY A 69 -2.29 3.66 -9.89
N GLN A 70 -2.95 4.74 -9.48
CA GLN A 70 -3.54 5.71 -10.40
C GLN A 70 -2.44 6.49 -11.13
N MET A 71 -2.60 6.63 -12.45
CA MET A 71 -1.71 7.41 -13.32
C MET A 71 -2.24 8.83 -13.47
N ASP A 72 -1.32 9.80 -13.62
CA ASP A 72 -1.62 11.19 -13.94
C ASP A 72 -1.44 11.42 -15.44
N ASP A 73 -2.27 10.72 -16.23
CA ASP A 73 -2.20 10.69 -17.69
C ASP A 73 -3.56 11.04 -18.32
N PRO A 74 -3.61 11.64 -19.53
CA PRO A 74 -4.86 11.92 -20.23
C PRO A 74 -5.70 10.68 -20.57
N ASP A 75 -5.04 9.52 -20.73
CA ASP A 75 -5.68 8.22 -21.01
C ASP A 75 -5.05 7.13 -20.12
N PRO A 76 -5.36 7.13 -18.81
CA PRO A 76 -4.66 6.33 -17.83
C PRO A 76 -5.04 4.85 -17.93
N LEU A 77 -4.09 3.96 -17.62
CA LEU A 77 -4.38 2.54 -17.49
C LEU A 77 -5.06 2.22 -16.15
N PRO A 78 -6.07 1.33 -16.13
CA PRO A 78 -6.64 0.83 -14.88
C PRO A 78 -5.60 0.09 -14.02
N VAL A 79 -5.71 0.23 -12.69
CA VAL A 79 -4.95 -0.59 -11.73
C VAL A 79 -5.23 -2.08 -11.96
N GLY A 80 -4.19 -2.89 -11.91
CA GLY A 80 -4.23 -4.33 -12.23
C GLY A 80 -4.07 -4.65 -13.71
N THR A 81 -3.99 -3.64 -14.59
CA THR A 81 -3.68 -3.89 -16.01
C THR A 81 -2.29 -4.49 -16.13
N THR A 82 -2.18 -5.58 -16.88
CA THR A 82 -0.92 -6.29 -17.12
C THR A 82 -0.46 -6.22 -18.57
N GLY A 83 0.84 -6.34 -18.77
CA GLY A 83 1.46 -6.28 -20.08
C GLY A 83 2.88 -6.85 -20.08
N THR A 84 3.45 -7.01 -21.26
CA THR A 84 4.82 -7.49 -21.45
C THR A 84 5.68 -6.37 -22.02
N VAL A 85 6.85 -6.13 -21.43
CA VAL A 85 7.82 -5.16 -21.96
C VAL A 85 8.32 -5.63 -23.32
N ASP A 86 8.13 -4.83 -24.35
CA ASP A 86 8.56 -5.14 -25.72
C ASP A 86 9.65 -4.20 -26.23
N TRP A 87 9.86 -3.06 -25.56
CA TRP A 87 10.88 -2.09 -25.92
C TRP A 87 11.33 -1.27 -24.70
N LEU A 88 12.59 -0.82 -24.74
CA LEU A 88 13.14 0.13 -23.77
C LEU A 88 13.83 1.26 -24.54
N GLY A 89 13.69 2.49 -24.01
CA GLY A 89 14.48 3.62 -24.48
C GLY A 89 15.99 3.41 -24.26
N GLN A 90 16.79 4.40 -24.63
CA GLN A 90 18.24 4.32 -24.46
C GLN A 90 18.67 4.27 -22.98
N TRP A 91 17.83 4.79 -22.07
CA TRP A 91 18.10 4.79 -20.62
C TRP A 91 19.46 5.43 -20.27
N THR A 92 19.88 6.46 -21.02
CA THR A 92 21.13 7.21 -20.80
C THR A 92 20.95 8.41 -19.88
N ASP A 93 19.74 8.97 -19.82
CA ASP A 93 19.33 10.11 -19.03
C ASP A 93 17.83 10.02 -18.70
N GLU A 94 17.29 10.94 -17.88
CA GLU A 94 15.88 10.89 -17.47
C GLU A 94 14.88 11.02 -18.63
N LEU A 95 15.24 11.74 -19.71
CA LEU A 95 14.35 11.96 -20.86
C LEU A 95 14.24 10.73 -21.75
N THR A 96 15.26 9.87 -21.74
CA THR A 96 15.35 8.64 -22.55
C THR A 96 14.91 7.38 -21.82
N LYS A 97 14.52 7.48 -20.54
CA LYS A 97 13.96 6.35 -19.78
C LYS A 97 12.49 6.18 -20.09
N GLN A 98 12.22 5.40 -21.13
CA GLN A 98 10.88 5.00 -21.53
C GLN A 98 10.78 3.49 -21.54
N ILE A 99 9.57 2.99 -21.28
CA ILE A 99 9.26 1.55 -21.22
C ILE A 99 8.09 1.30 -22.16
N GLY A 100 8.37 0.68 -23.31
CA GLY A 100 7.35 0.17 -24.21
C GLY A 100 6.77 -1.12 -23.65
N VAL A 101 5.44 -1.17 -23.55
CA VAL A 101 4.72 -2.33 -23.02
C VAL A 101 3.62 -2.70 -24.00
N ARG A 102 3.62 -3.96 -24.42
CA ARG A 102 2.47 -4.58 -25.07
C ARG A 102 1.47 -4.98 -24.01
N TRP A 103 0.47 -4.13 -23.80
CA TRP A 103 -0.61 -4.35 -22.83
C TRP A 103 -1.59 -5.42 -23.28
N ASP A 104 -2.06 -6.25 -22.35
CA ASP A 104 -2.98 -7.36 -22.68
C ASP A 104 -4.35 -6.87 -23.12
N ASN A 105 -4.74 -5.65 -22.70
CA ASN A 105 -5.98 -5.00 -23.10
C ASN A 105 -5.85 -4.28 -24.47
N GLY A 106 -4.70 -4.37 -25.14
CA GLY A 106 -4.44 -3.74 -26.44
C GLY A 106 -4.03 -2.27 -26.38
N SER A 107 -3.89 -1.67 -25.19
CA SER A 107 -3.35 -0.31 -25.04
C SER A 107 -1.91 -0.21 -25.56
N ARG A 108 -1.50 1.01 -25.90
CA ARG A 108 -0.14 1.35 -26.38
C ARG A 108 0.57 2.38 -25.49
N LEU A 109 0.05 2.62 -24.29
CA LEU A 109 0.62 3.60 -23.37
C LEU A 109 2.05 3.19 -22.99
N ILE A 110 3.00 4.13 -23.12
CA ILE A 110 4.40 3.97 -22.71
C ILE A 110 4.52 4.39 -21.25
N LEU A 111 5.28 3.63 -20.45
CA LEU A 111 5.56 4.01 -19.07
C LEU A 111 6.86 4.79 -18.91
N LEU A 112 6.86 5.66 -17.91
CA LEU A 112 8.02 6.33 -17.34
C LEU A 112 8.44 5.64 -16.03
N PRO A 113 9.71 5.78 -15.58
CA PRO A 113 10.19 5.15 -14.35
C PRO A 113 9.46 5.53 -13.06
N HIS A 114 8.73 6.66 -13.09
CA HIS A 114 7.96 7.17 -11.96
C HIS A 114 6.51 6.69 -11.96
N ASP A 115 6.07 6.03 -13.03
CA ASP A 115 4.71 5.52 -13.12
C ASP A 115 4.49 4.38 -12.13
N PRO A 116 3.25 4.20 -11.65
CA PRO A 116 2.95 3.23 -10.61
C PRO A 116 2.85 1.82 -11.19
N PHE A 117 3.97 1.14 -11.43
CA PHE A 117 4.00 -0.25 -11.88
C PHE A 117 4.91 -1.13 -11.02
N ARG A 118 4.75 -2.46 -11.16
CA ARG A 118 5.68 -3.47 -10.64
C ARG A 118 6.00 -4.51 -11.70
N VAL A 119 7.22 -5.05 -11.64
CA VAL A 119 7.60 -6.27 -12.38
C VAL A 119 7.05 -7.48 -11.64
N LEU A 120 6.38 -8.37 -12.36
CA LEU A 120 5.85 -9.64 -11.87
C LEU A 120 6.93 -10.74 -11.97
N PRO A 121 6.92 -11.74 -11.07
CA PRO A 121 7.77 -12.92 -11.23
C PRO A 121 7.41 -13.67 -12.52
N GLN A 122 8.43 -14.24 -13.19
CA GLN A 122 8.26 -15.11 -14.35
C GLN A 122 7.86 -16.53 -13.96
#